data_AF-A0A0W1R4L6-F1
#
_entry.id   AF-A0A0W1R4L6-F1
#
_cell.length_a   1.000
_cell.length_b   1.000
_cell.length_c   1.000
_cell.angle_alpha   90.00
_cell.angle_beta   90.00
_cell.angle_gamma   90.00
#
_symmetry.space_group_name_H-M   'P 1'
#
loop_
_entity.id
_entity.type
_entity.pdbx_description
1 polymer ?
#
loop_
_entity_poly.entity_id
_entity_poly.type
_entity_poly.pdbx_seq_one_letter_code
_entity_poly.pdbx_strand_id
1 'polypeptide(L)'
;MEDKRGTDGTTTLLYLILINLLPIGGLFVFDWNADNLLFAYFVQNGLLVVLYSSLVPFATQEPELDEYSPRAVPIPFISARSGWRRIVGWLPPINYWNVQFVLWPLSLGLAFWQVSGTVLLDLSTLSIPERGGGHGIPLGQYLDAVAAAGSFEVAMVAVLTSGLACTVISRDFFGQERYARFSAPELAEIPLRIGLYWFVTTVLASAVVVLTSPLASIFDHSSYAEFRVVLLFVTMTLLLERGLVSVQRGNEPGRVVYWVALFWSGPKNSDDRVE
;
A
#
# COMPACT_ATOMS: atom_id res chain seq x y z
N MET A 1 -23.14 10.00 -27.33
CA MET A 1 -22.03 10.35 -26.40
C MET A 1 -21.73 9.06 -25.66
N GLU A 2 -21.13 8.13 -26.40
CA GLU A 2 -20.96 6.75 -25.98
C GLU A 2 -19.48 6.41 -25.92
N ASP A 3 -19.15 5.55 -24.95
CA ASP A 3 -17.98 4.69 -24.89
C ASP A 3 -16.58 5.30 -24.80
N LYS A 4 -16.38 6.22 -23.83
CA LYS A 4 -15.03 6.49 -23.27
C LYS A 4 -14.78 5.78 -21.93
N ARG A 5 -15.83 5.28 -21.26
CA ARG A 5 -15.70 4.60 -19.96
C ARG A 5 -15.12 3.19 -20.07
N GLY A 6 -15.40 2.46 -21.16
CA GLY A 6 -14.89 1.09 -21.35
C GLY A 6 -13.39 1.04 -21.67
N THR A 7 -12.89 1.98 -22.47
CA THR A 7 -11.50 2.03 -22.93
C THR A 7 -10.52 2.49 -21.84
N ASP A 8 -10.89 3.48 -21.03
CA ASP A 8 -10.04 3.99 -19.94
C ASP A 8 -9.83 2.95 -18.83
N GLY A 9 -10.89 2.25 -18.43
CA GLY A 9 -10.81 1.20 -17.42
C GLY A 9 -9.95 0.01 -17.87
N THR A 10 -10.06 -0.38 -19.14
CA THR A 10 -9.27 -1.47 -19.73
C THR A 10 -7.79 -1.10 -19.82
N THR A 11 -7.49 0.15 -20.16
CA THR A 11 -6.11 0.65 -20.26
C THR A 11 -5.45 0.73 -18.88
N THR A 12 -6.13 1.26 -17.87
CA THR A 12 -5.62 1.31 -16.49
C THR A 12 -5.39 -0.09 -15.93
N LEU A 13 -6.29 -1.03 -16.21
CA LEU A 13 -6.14 -2.43 -15.80
C LEU A 13 -4.94 -3.10 -16.48
N LEU A 14 -4.75 -2.89 -17.78
CA LEU A 14 -3.58 -3.35 -18.52
C LEU A 14 -2.27 -2.80 -17.94
N TYR A 15 -2.24 -1.52 -17.57
CA TYR A 15 -1.07 -0.91 -16.95
C TYR A 15 -0.79 -1.49 -15.55
N LEU A 16 -1.81 -1.74 -14.73
CA LEU A 16 -1.64 -2.40 -13.44
C LEU A 16 -1.07 -3.81 -13.61
N ILE A 17 -1.61 -4.58 -14.55
CA ILE A 17 -1.09 -5.91 -14.90
C ILE A 17 0.37 -5.81 -15.37
N LEU A 18 0.70 -4.87 -16.26
CA LEU A 18 2.07 -4.68 -16.76
C LEU A 18 3.06 -4.31 -15.66
N ILE A 19 2.68 -3.39 -14.77
CA ILE A 19 3.49 -2.99 -13.61
C ILE A 19 3.79 -4.18 -12.72
N ASN A 20 2.82 -5.09 -12.55
CA ASN A 20 2.96 -6.24 -11.69
C ASN A 20 3.61 -7.45 -12.38
N LEU A 21 3.54 -7.55 -13.70
CA LEU A 21 4.24 -8.56 -14.48
C LEU A 21 5.72 -8.23 -14.67
N LEU A 22 6.13 -6.97 -14.63
CA LEU A 22 7.53 -6.59 -14.87
C LEU A 22 8.50 -7.21 -13.84
N PRO A 23 8.21 -7.16 -12.52
CA PRO A 23 9.02 -7.86 -11.52
C PRO A 23 9.02 -9.38 -11.69
N ILE A 24 7.90 -9.96 -12.11
CA ILE A 24 7.78 -11.40 -12.40
C ILE A 24 8.63 -11.78 -13.63
N GLY A 25 8.63 -10.93 -14.67
CA GLY A 25 9.53 -11.06 -15.82
C GLY A 25 11.00 -11.02 -15.40
N GLY A 26 11.32 -10.25 -14.34
CA GLY A 26 12.58 -10.30 -13.60
C GLY A 26 13.09 -11.71 -13.30
N LEU A 27 12.22 -12.56 -12.73
CA LEU A 27 12.56 -13.95 -12.38
C LEU A 27 12.97 -14.79 -13.60
N PHE A 28 12.25 -14.63 -14.72
CA PHE A 28 12.41 -15.52 -15.87
C PHE A 28 13.40 -14.99 -16.93
N VAL A 29 13.64 -13.69 -16.97
CA VAL A 29 14.45 -13.03 -18.01
C VAL A 29 15.79 -12.53 -17.46
N PHE A 30 15.82 -12.13 -16.19
CA PHE A 30 16.97 -11.46 -15.59
C PHE A 30 17.60 -12.29 -14.45
N ASP A 31 17.25 -13.58 -14.35
CA ASP A 31 17.71 -14.51 -13.31
C ASP A 31 17.56 -13.93 -11.89
N TRP A 32 16.49 -13.17 -11.65
CA TRP A 32 16.25 -12.63 -10.32
C TRP A 32 15.97 -13.75 -9.34
N ASN A 33 16.59 -13.66 -8.17
CA ASN A 33 16.22 -14.49 -7.04
C ASN A 33 14.94 -13.96 -6.37
N ALA A 34 14.41 -14.75 -5.43
CA ALA A 34 13.28 -14.37 -4.61
C ALA A 34 13.46 -13.00 -3.95
N ASP A 35 14.63 -12.73 -3.39
CA ASP A 35 14.93 -11.51 -2.61
C ASP A 35 14.77 -10.24 -3.46
N ASN A 36 15.26 -10.29 -4.70
CA ASN A 36 15.09 -9.24 -5.69
C ASN A 36 13.61 -8.94 -5.98
N LEU A 37 12.80 -9.98 -6.13
CA LEU A 37 11.35 -9.82 -6.31
C LEU A 37 10.69 -9.20 -5.07
N LEU A 38 11.04 -9.70 -3.88
CA LEU A 38 10.53 -9.20 -2.60
C LEU A 38 10.82 -7.70 -2.44
N PHE A 39 12.06 -7.29 -2.77
CA PHE A 39 12.50 -5.90 -2.68
C PHE A 39 11.73 -4.97 -3.63
N ALA A 40 11.54 -5.37 -4.90
CA ALA A 40 10.79 -4.56 -5.87
C ALA A 40 9.37 -4.26 -5.37
N TYR A 41 8.66 -5.27 -4.88
CA TYR A 41 7.32 -5.10 -4.35
C TYR A 41 7.30 -4.33 -3.02
N PHE A 42 8.29 -4.53 -2.15
CA PHE A 42 8.42 -3.76 -0.91
C PHE A 42 8.48 -2.25 -1.19
N VAL A 43 9.26 -1.84 -2.18
CA VAL A 43 9.36 -0.44 -2.62
C VAL A 43 8.03 0.04 -3.20
N GLN A 44 7.43 -0.73 -4.11
CA GLN A 44 6.19 -0.35 -4.78
C GLN A 44 5.02 -0.15 -3.80
N ASN A 45 4.87 -1.05 -2.82
CA ASN A 45 3.81 -0.95 -1.81
C ASN A 45 3.99 0.28 -0.91
N GLY A 46 5.22 0.54 -0.45
CA GLY A 46 5.55 1.74 0.32
C GLY A 46 5.21 3.02 -0.45
N LEU A 47 5.53 3.05 -1.75
CA LEU A 47 5.20 4.19 -2.60
C LEU A 47 3.70 4.41 -2.73
N LEU A 48 2.88 3.37 -2.91
CA LEU A 48 1.42 3.53 -3.05
C LEU A 48 0.81 4.19 -1.83
N VAL A 49 1.24 3.79 -0.62
CA VAL A 49 0.82 4.41 0.64
C VAL A 49 1.16 5.91 0.65
N VAL A 50 2.39 6.26 0.32
CA VAL A 50 2.85 7.66 0.28
C VAL A 50 2.06 8.45 -0.75
N LEU A 51 1.88 7.89 -1.94
CA LEU A 51 1.22 8.55 -3.05
C LEU A 51 -0.25 8.82 -2.74
N TYR A 52 -1.02 7.82 -2.32
CA TYR A 52 -2.43 8.03 -1.98
C TYR A 52 -2.61 8.97 -0.78
N SER A 53 -1.73 8.90 0.22
CA SER A 53 -1.75 9.85 1.33
C SER A 53 -1.46 11.28 0.87
N SER A 54 -0.59 11.47 -0.14
CA SER A 54 -0.26 12.78 -0.71
C SER A 54 -1.40 13.38 -1.56
N LEU A 55 -2.39 12.58 -1.97
CA LEU A 55 -3.55 13.04 -2.73
C LEU A 55 -4.66 13.61 -1.83
N VAL A 56 -4.71 13.20 -0.55
CA VAL A 56 -5.71 13.64 0.42
C VAL A 56 -5.90 15.17 0.49
N PRO A 57 -4.83 16.00 0.49
CA PRO A 57 -5.00 17.46 0.56
C PRO A 57 -5.69 18.09 -0.65
N PHE A 58 -5.78 17.38 -1.78
CA PHE A 58 -6.41 17.87 -3.00
C PHE A 58 -7.91 17.57 -3.09
N ALA A 59 -8.47 16.77 -2.16
CA ALA A 59 -9.92 16.53 -2.10
C ALA A 59 -10.69 17.85 -1.97
N THR A 60 -11.75 18.02 -2.75
CA THR A 60 -12.59 19.24 -2.67
C THR A 60 -14.02 18.97 -2.24
N GLN A 61 -14.45 17.71 -2.18
CA GLN A 61 -15.77 17.39 -1.64
C GLN A 61 -15.77 17.59 -0.13
N GLU A 62 -16.83 18.22 0.36
CA GLU A 62 -17.04 18.39 1.79
C GLU A 62 -17.20 17.02 2.47
N PRO A 63 -16.55 16.80 3.61
CA PRO A 63 -16.65 15.53 4.32
C PRO A 63 -18.00 15.41 5.01
N GLU A 64 -18.68 14.29 4.79
CA GLU A 64 -19.71 13.83 5.71
C GLU A 64 -19.00 13.14 6.87
N LEU A 65 -18.74 13.88 7.95
CA LEU A 65 -18.08 13.32 9.13
C LEU A 65 -19.04 12.41 9.88
N ASP A 66 -18.86 11.11 9.70
CA ASP A 66 -19.52 10.04 10.43
C ASP A 66 -18.63 9.48 11.56
N GLU A 67 -19.20 8.62 12.41
CA GLU A 67 -18.48 7.95 13.51
C GLU A 67 -17.28 7.10 13.00
N TYR A 68 -17.23 6.82 11.69
CA TYR A 68 -16.27 5.91 11.05
C TYR A 68 -15.21 6.64 10.21
N SER A 69 -15.21 7.97 10.19
CA SER A 69 -14.22 8.75 9.46
C SER A 69 -12.80 8.51 9.99
N PRO A 70 -11.78 8.39 9.11
CA PRO A 70 -10.39 8.24 9.53
C PRO A 70 -9.98 9.31 10.52
N ARG A 71 -9.16 8.91 11.51
CA ARG A 71 -8.78 9.77 12.61
C ARG A 71 -8.04 11.01 12.11
N ALA A 72 -8.65 12.18 12.30
CA ALA A 72 -8.00 13.45 12.05
C ALA A 72 -6.94 13.72 13.13
N VAL A 73 -5.69 13.96 12.70
CA VAL A 73 -4.61 14.38 13.58
C VAL A 73 -4.28 15.84 13.23
N PRO A 74 -4.70 16.82 14.04
CA PRO A 74 -4.48 18.22 13.72
C PRO A 74 -2.98 18.52 13.71
N ILE A 75 -2.51 19.15 12.63
CA ILE A 75 -1.12 19.62 12.51
C ILE A 75 -1.10 21.09 12.95
N PRO A 76 -0.30 21.42 13.99
CA PRO A 76 -0.17 22.80 14.46
C PRO A 76 0.07 23.77 13.30
N PHE A 77 -0.59 24.92 13.33
CA PHE A 77 -0.45 26.02 12.36
C PHE A 77 -0.94 25.75 10.93
N ILE A 78 -1.22 24.50 10.54
CA ILE A 78 -1.68 24.13 9.20
C ILE A 78 -3.17 23.79 9.22
N SER A 79 -3.61 22.86 10.07
CA SER A 79 -5.02 22.41 10.08
C SER A 79 -5.99 23.46 10.61
N ALA A 80 -5.49 24.45 11.37
CA ALA A 80 -6.27 25.58 11.86
C ALA A 80 -6.48 26.70 10.82
N ARG A 81 -5.80 26.63 9.67
CA ARG A 81 -5.97 27.62 8.60
C ARG A 81 -7.20 27.27 7.77
N SER A 82 -8.09 28.23 7.62
CA SER A 82 -9.17 28.15 6.64
C SER A 82 -8.66 28.52 5.24
N GLY A 83 -9.29 27.94 4.22
CA GLY A 83 -9.01 28.25 2.82
C GLY A 83 -8.04 27.28 2.14
N TRP A 84 -7.62 27.68 0.94
CA TRP A 84 -6.89 26.84 0.00
C TRP A 84 -5.70 27.57 -0.59
N ARG A 85 -4.70 26.82 -1.05
CA ARG A 85 -3.57 27.37 -1.80
C ARG A 85 -3.29 26.55 -3.04
N ARG A 86 -3.21 27.22 -4.19
CA ARG A 86 -2.74 26.61 -5.43
C ARG A 86 -1.23 26.84 -5.55
N ILE A 87 -0.45 25.76 -5.51
CA ILE A 87 1.01 25.83 -5.65
C ILE A 87 1.39 26.07 -7.11
N VAL A 88 0.74 25.34 -8.03
CA VAL A 88 1.03 25.39 -9.47
C VAL A 88 -0.28 25.48 -10.24
N GLY A 89 -0.30 26.24 -11.33
CA GLY A 89 -1.54 26.56 -12.07
C GLY A 89 -2.25 25.33 -12.68
N TRP A 90 -1.52 24.25 -12.92
CA TRP A 90 -2.05 23.00 -13.50
C TRP A 90 -2.53 21.98 -12.46
N LEU A 91 -2.27 22.22 -11.17
CA LEU A 91 -2.73 21.34 -10.08
C LEU A 91 -3.99 21.89 -9.41
N PRO A 92 -4.87 21.01 -8.87
CA PRO A 92 -5.95 21.44 -8.00
C PRO A 92 -5.42 22.18 -6.77
N PRO A 93 -6.24 23.02 -6.14
CA PRO A 93 -5.85 23.71 -4.93
C PRO A 93 -5.70 22.72 -3.76
N ILE A 94 -4.76 23.01 -2.86
CA ILE A 94 -4.56 22.25 -1.62
C ILE A 94 -5.39 22.89 -0.53
N ASN A 95 -6.24 22.10 0.11
CA ASN A 95 -7.06 22.52 1.26
C ASN A 95 -6.30 22.26 2.56
N TYR A 96 -6.03 23.32 3.33
CA TYR A 96 -5.25 23.22 4.57
C TYR A 96 -5.90 22.36 5.64
N TRP A 97 -7.23 22.40 5.71
CA TRP A 97 -8.02 21.61 6.63
C TRP A 97 -7.90 20.10 6.35
N ASN A 98 -7.73 19.70 5.08
CA ASN A 98 -7.62 18.28 4.70
C ASN A 98 -6.30 17.62 5.14
N VAL A 99 -5.26 18.41 5.44
CA VAL A 99 -3.93 17.89 5.80
C VAL A 99 -3.98 17.07 7.08
N GLN A 100 -4.95 17.32 7.97
CA GLN A 100 -5.12 16.55 9.21
C GLN A 100 -5.44 15.05 8.98
N PHE A 101 -5.94 14.68 7.80
CA PHE A 101 -6.23 13.29 7.45
C PHE A 101 -5.03 12.57 6.83
N VAL A 102 -3.90 13.24 6.61
CA VAL A 102 -2.71 12.66 5.98
C VAL A 102 -1.88 11.86 6.97
N LEU A 103 -1.74 12.36 8.21
CA LEU A 103 -0.83 11.76 9.18
C LEU A 103 -1.22 10.35 9.58
N TRP A 104 -2.51 10.10 9.80
CA TRP A 104 -3.00 8.80 10.22
C TRP A 104 -2.68 7.67 9.21
N PRO A 105 -3.07 7.77 7.93
CA PRO A 105 -2.71 6.76 6.94
C PRO A 105 -1.21 6.64 6.70
N LEU A 106 -0.45 7.74 6.76
CA LEU A 106 1.01 7.68 6.67
C LEU A 106 1.63 6.92 7.86
N SER A 107 1.16 7.19 9.08
CA SER A 107 1.70 6.56 10.29
C SER A 107 1.47 5.06 10.27
N LEU A 108 0.24 4.64 9.96
CA LEU A 108 -0.10 3.23 9.82
C LEU A 108 0.63 2.60 8.65
N GLY A 109 0.67 3.27 7.50
CA GLY A 109 1.40 2.83 6.34
C GLY A 109 2.89 2.63 6.59
N LEU A 110 3.54 3.53 7.35
CA LEU A 110 4.94 3.41 7.77
C LEU A 110 5.14 2.27 8.77
N ALA A 111 4.25 2.11 9.75
CA ALA A 111 4.30 1.01 10.71
C ALA A 111 4.19 -0.34 9.99
N PHE A 112 3.26 -0.43 9.05
CA PHE A 112 3.11 -1.57 8.17
C PHE A 112 4.39 -1.79 7.37
N TRP A 113 4.86 -0.78 6.64
CA TRP A 113 6.08 -0.84 5.82
C TRP A 113 7.28 -1.36 6.63
N GLN A 114 7.46 -0.89 7.87
CA GLN A 114 8.50 -1.39 8.78
C GLN A 114 8.39 -2.89 9.05
N VAL A 115 7.19 -3.39 9.39
CA VAL A 115 6.93 -4.82 9.67
C VAL A 115 7.25 -5.68 8.44
N SER A 116 6.96 -5.19 7.24
CA SER A 116 7.27 -5.97 6.06
C SER A 116 8.70 -5.86 5.59
N GLY A 117 9.41 -4.78 5.95
CA GLY A 117 10.86 -4.76 5.79
C GLY A 117 11.52 -5.77 6.73
N THR A 118 10.99 -5.99 7.94
CA THR A 118 11.47 -7.10 8.79
C THR A 118 11.14 -8.47 8.19
N VAL A 119 9.94 -8.66 7.65
CA VAL A 119 9.57 -9.92 6.96
C VAL A 119 10.42 -10.14 5.70
N LEU A 120 10.70 -9.09 4.92
CA LEU A 120 11.62 -9.12 3.78
C LEU A 120 12.99 -9.62 4.21
N LEU A 121 13.56 -9.01 5.26
CA LEU A 121 14.86 -9.40 5.78
C LEU A 121 14.85 -10.85 6.27
N ASP A 122 13.88 -11.23 7.11
CA ASP A 122 13.81 -12.59 7.66
C ASP A 122 13.61 -13.65 6.56
N LEU A 123 12.80 -13.38 5.52
CA LEU A 123 12.63 -14.28 4.39
C LEU A 123 13.86 -14.33 3.47
N SER A 124 14.54 -13.19 3.27
CA SER A 124 15.78 -13.12 2.46
C SER A 124 16.99 -13.76 3.15
N THR A 125 16.99 -13.79 4.49
CA THR A 125 18.06 -14.39 5.30
C THR A 125 18.10 -15.92 5.32
N LEU A 126 17.21 -16.61 4.58
CA LEU A 126 17.42 -18.04 4.25
C LEU A 126 18.78 -18.27 3.53
N SER A 127 19.42 -17.22 3.03
CA SER A 127 20.74 -17.22 2.38
C SER A 127 21.91 -16.78 3.30
N ILE A 128 21.68 -16.07 4.41
CA ILE A 128 22.74 -15.46 5.26
C ILE A 128 22.36 -15.52 6.75
N PRO A 129 23.07 -16.28 7.62
CA PRO A 129 22.62 -16.60 8.97
C PRO A 129 22.67 -15.48 10.03
N GLU A 130 23.07 -14.24 9.73
CA GLU A 130 23.52 -13.29 10.78
C GLU A 130 22.78 -11.94 10.90
N ARG A 131 21.73 -11.66 10.12
CA ARG A 131 21.04 -10.36 10.18
C ARG A 131 19.51 -10.48 10.21
N GLY A 132 18.98 -11.14 11.23
CA GLY A 132 17.54 -11.06 11.52
C GLY A 132 17.12 -9.62 11.82
N GLY A 133 15.95 -9.19 11.34
CA GLY A 133 15.38 -7.84 11.53
C GLY A 133 14.90 -7.56 12.96
N GLY A 134 15.69 -7.98 13.96
CA GLY A 134 15.32 -8.00 15.37
C GLY A 134 15.13 -6.62 16.00
N HIS A 135 14.29 -6.57 17.03
CA HIS A 135 14.14 -5.40 17.90
C HIS A 135 15.50 -4.96 18.47
N GLY A 136 15.85 -3.68 18.30
CA GLY A 136 17.06 -3.07 18.86
C GLY A 136 18.14 -2.69 17.84
N ILE A 137 17.95 -2.97 16.54
CA ILE A 137 18.87 -2.53 15.49
C ILE A 137 18.71 -1.00 15.28
N PRO A 138 19.81 -0.22 15.29
CA PRO A 138 19.77 1.20 14.95
C PRO A 138 19.15 1.43 13.56
N LEU A 139 18.32 2.47 13.41
CA LEU A 139 17.60 2.76 12.17
C LEU A 139 18.51 2.77 10.92
N GLY A 140 19.71 3.34 11.03
CA GLY A 140 20.68 3.35 9.92
C GLY A 140 21.06 1.95 9.44
N GLN A 141 21.35 1.03 10.38
CA GLN A 141 21.72 -0.35 10.04
C GLN A 141 20.55 -1.13 9.46
N TYR A 142 19.33 -0.87 9.91
CA TYR A 142 18.13 -1.44 9.32
C TYR A 142 17.94 -0.97 7.87
N LEU A 143 18.09 0.34 7.61
CA LEU A 143 17.99 0.91 6.27
C LEU A 143 19.08 0.35 5.34
N ASP A 144 20.31 0.21 5.84
CA ASP A 144 21.41 -0.39 5.09
C ASP A 144 21.11 -1.86 4.75
N ALA A 145 20.53 -2.62 5.68
CA ALA A 145 20.15 -4.01 5.45
C ALA A 145 19.03 -4.13 4.41
N VAL A 146 18.00 -3.29 4.50
CA VAL A 146 16.91 -3.25 3.52
C VAL A 146 17.43 -2.84 2.15
N ALA A 147 18.29 -1.82 2.07
CA ALA A 147 18.88 -1.39 0.81
C ALA A 147 19.79 -2.46 0.19
N ALA A 148 20.51 -3.22 1.03
CA ALA A 148 21.35 -4.33 0.58
C ALA A 148 20.56 -5.58 0.15
N ALA A 149 19.27 -5.68 0.50
CA ALA A 149 18.42 -6.80 0.11
C ALA A 149 18.05 -6.77 -1.39
N GLY A 150 18.14 -5.61 -2.04
CA GLY A 150 17.88 -5.45 -3.47
C GLY A 150 19.15 -5.28 -4.29
N SER A 151 19.17 -5.84 -5.50
CA SER A 151 20.22 -5.52 -6.48
C SER A 151 20.00 -4.16 -7.15
N PHE A 152 21.05 -3.62 -7.79
CA PHE A 152 20.96 -2.36 -8.53
C PHE A 152 19.94 -2.44 -9.68
N GLU A 153 19.89 -3.57 -10.38
CA GLU A 153 18.93 -3.83 -11.47
C GLU A 153 17.49 -3.77 -10.96
N VAL A 154 17.23 -4.35 -9.79
CA VAL A 154 15.92 -4.32 -9.14
C VAL A 154 15.54 -2.91 -8.72
N ALA A 155 16.49 -2.14 -8.17
CA ALA A 155 16.24 -0.75 -7.81
C ALA A 155 15.82 0.07 -9.04
N MET A 156 16.45 -0.14 -10.19
CA MET A 156 16.09 0.52 -11.45
C MET A 156 14.67 0.13 -11.92
N VAL A 157 14.32 -1.15 -11.85
CA VAL A 157 12.96 -1.61 -12.16
C VAL A 157 11.95 -1.05 -11.19
N ALA A 158 12.24 -1.05 -9.89
CA ALA A 158 11.38 -0.48 -8.87
C ALA A 158 11.14 1.01 -9.11
N VAL A 159 12.17 1.77 -9.52
CA VAL A 159 12.03 3.18 -9.93
C VAL A 159 11.15 3.32 -11.17
N LEU A 160 11.33 2.45 -12.16
CA LEU A 160 10.53 2.47 -13.40
C LEU A 160 9.05 2.17 -13.13
N THR A 161 8.75 1.09 -12.40
CA THR A 161 7.39 0.68 -12.04
C THR A 161 6.73 1.73 -11.15
N SER A 162 7.49 2.29 -10.21
CA SER A 162 7.09 3.43 -9.39
C SER A 162 6.72 4.66 -10.22
N GLY A 163 7.56 5.04 -11.17
CA GLY A 163 7.29 6.14 -12.09
C GLY A 163 6.04 5.90 -12.93
N LEU A 164 5.84 4.66 -13.41
CA LEU A 164 4.64 4.28 -14.15
C LEU A 164 3.39 4.35 -13.25
N ALA A 165 3.46 3.85 -12.03
CA ALA A 165 2.37 3.95 -11.06
C ALA A 165 2.03 5.43 -10.76
N CYS A 166 3.04 6.26 -10.53
CA CYS A 166 2.88 7.70 -10.31
C CYS A 166 2.17 8.38 -11.48
N THR A 167 2.60 8.11 -12.71
CA THR A 167 2.00 8.70 -13.92
C THR A 167 0.57 8.24 -14.14
N VAL A 168 0.28 6.95 -13.97
CA VAL A 168 -1.07 6.39 -14.11
C VAL A 168 -2.01 6.97 -13.06
N ILE A 169 -1.62 6.96 -11.78
CA ILE A 169 -2.47 7.46 -10.70
C ILE A 169 -2.65 8.96 -10.82
N SER A 170 -1.60 9.72 -11.15
CA SER A 170 -1.72 11.17 -11.36
C SER A 170 -2.65 11.49 -12.53
N ARG A 171 -2.51 10.78 -13.66
CA ARG A 171 -3.37 10.96 -14.83
C ARG A 171 -4.82 10.61 -14.51
N ASP A 172 -5.06 9.51 -13.82
CA ASP A 172 -6.42 9.06 -13.47
C ASP A 172 -7.07 9.99 -12.44
N PHE A 173 -6.31 10.43 -11.43
CA PHE A 173 -6.82 11.28 -10.35
C PHE A 173 -7.03 12.73 -10.81
N PHE A 174 -6.04 13.34 -11.43
CA PHE A 174 -6.12 14.73 -11.89
C PHE A 174 -6.84 14.85 -13.24
N GLY A 175 -6.59 13.94 -14.19
CA GLY A 175 -7.16 14.00 -15.53
C GLY A 175 -8.64 13.64 -15.61
N GLN A 176 -9.16 12.83 -14.67
CA GLN A 176 -10.61 12.56 -14.57
C GLN A 176 -11.30 13.38 -13.46
N GLU A 177 -10.61 14.39 -12.92
CA GLU A 177 -11.10 15.27 -11.85
C GLU A 177 -11.65 14.51 -10.63
N ARG A 178 -11.04 13.37 -10.28
CA ARG A 178 -11.50 12.55 -9.16
C ARG A 178 -11.37 13.27 -7.83
N TYR A 179 -10.44 14.21 -7.73
CA TYR A 179 -10.31 15.10 -6.57
C TYR A 179 -11.61 15.86 -6.24
N ALA A 180 -12.49 16.08 -7.21
CA ALA A 180 -13.78 16.74 -7.02
C ALA A 180 -14.90 15.82 -6.49
N ARG A 181 -14.68 14.51 -6.54
CA ARG A 181 -15.67 13.47 -6.19
C ARG A 181 -15.35 12.69 -4.94
N PHE A 182 -14.24 13.03 -4.28
CA PHE A 182 -13.84 12.39 -3.04
C PHE A 182 -13.65 13.44 -1.97
N SER A 183 -14.10 13.12 -0.78
CA SER A 183 -13.76 13.83 0.44
C SER A 183 -12.38 13.42 0.95
N ALA A 184 -11.76 14.27 1.77
CA ALA A 184 -10.48 13.95 2.40
C ALA A 184 -10.49 12.64 3.23
N PRO A 185 -11.50 12.36 4.07
CA PRO A 185 -11.58 11.08 4.78
C PRO A 185 -11.69 9.88 3.83
N GLU A 186 -12.47 9.95 2.76
CA GLU A 186 -12.57 8.85 1.78
C GLU A 186 -11.23 8.57 1.09
N LEU A 187 -10.47 9.61 0.73
CA LEU A 187 -9.12 9.41 0.17
C LEU A 187 -8.14 8.85 1.19
N ALA A 188 -8.24 9.26 2.46
CA ALA A 188 -7.38 8.76 3.53
C ALA A 188 -7.68 7.28 3.86
N GLU A 189 -8.85 6.77 3.50
CA GLU A 189 -9.19 5.37 3.66
C GLU A 189 -8.47 4.45 2.67
N ILE A 190 -8.18 4.93 1.46
CA ILE A 190 -7.50 4.15 0.42
C ILE A 190 -6.16 3.58 0.92
N PRO A 191 -5.20 4.39 1.43
CA PRO A 191 -3.94 3.87 1.96
C PRO A 191 -4.13 2.99 3.20
N LEU A 192 -5.16 3.24 4.04
CA LEU A 192 -5.47 2.37 5.18
C LEU A 192 -5.90 0.97 4.72
N ARG A 193 -6.75 0.89 3.69
CA ARG A 193 -7.18 -0.37 3.08
C ARG A 193 -6.01 -1.10 2.45
N ILE A 194 -5.16 -0.39 1.72
CA ILE A 194 -3.93 -0.96 1.14
C ILE A 194 -3.08 -1.59 2.26
N GLY A 195 -2.80 -0.84 3.33
CA GLY A 195 -2.05 -1.34 4.48
C GLY A 195 -2.69 -2.55 5.16
N LEU A 196 -4.02 -2.54 5.35
CA LEU A 196 -4.74 -3.65 5.95
C LEU A 196 -4.73 -4.91 5.08
N TYR A 197 -5.08 -4.79 3.79
CA TYR A 197 -5.08 -5.92 2.86
C TYR A 197 -3.71 -6.55 2.80
N TRP A 198 -2.69 -5.71 2.78
CA TRP A 198 -1.31 -6.14 2.80
C TRP A 198 -0.91 -6.82 4.11
N PHE A 199 -1.32 -6.30 5.27
CA PHE A 199 -1.08 -6.95 6.57
C PHE A 199 -1.74 -8.33 6.64
N VAL A 200 -3.05 -8.41 6.32
CA VAL A 200 -3.79 -9.68 6.30
C VAL A 200 -3.12 -10.67 5.36
N THR A 201 -2.70 -10.20 4.18
CA THR A 201 -2.04 -11.08 3.23
C THR A 201 -0.69 -11.54 3.73
N THR A 202 0.11 -10.68 4.37
CA THR A 202 1.41 -11.03 4.96
C THR A 202 1.26 -12.06 6.08
N VAL A 203 0.21 -11.97 6.89
CA VAL A 203 -0.11 -12.98 7.92
C VAL A 203 -0.51 -14.31 7.29
N LEU A 204 -1.42 -14.30 6.30
CA LEU A 204 -1.85 -15.51 5.59
C LEU A 204 -0.70 -16.18 4.86
N ALA A 205 0.12 -15.38 4.18
CA ALA A 205 1.36 -15.76 3.56
C ALA A 205 2.30 -16.50 4.52
N SER A 206 2.56 -15.90 5.69
CA SER A 206 3.39 -16.50 6.73
C SER A 206 2.79 -17.83 7.23
N ALA A 207 1.47 -17.90 7.38
CA ALA A 207 0.79 -19.14 7.74
C ALA A 207 0.94 -20.22 6.65
N VAL A 208 0.81 -19.87 5.36
CA VAL A 208 1.06 -20.79 4.24
C VAL A 208 2.50 -21.30 4.26
N VAL A 209 3.48 -20.44 4.54
CA VAL A 209 4.88 -20.86 4.68
C VAL A 209 5.03 -21.90 5.81
N VAL A 210 4.45 -21.64 6.98
CA VAL A 210 4.48 -22.58 8.10
C VAL A 210 3.80 -23.91 7.75
N LEU A 211 2.60 -23.85 7.17
CA LEU A 211 1.81 -25.04 6.82
C LEU A 211 2.45 -25.88 5.71
N THR A 212 3.09 -25.23 4.75
CA THR A 212 3.75 -25.94 3.66
C THR A 212 5.09 -26.52 4.11
N SER A 213 5.71 -26.05 5.20
CA SER A 213 7.06 -26.43 5.64
C SER A 213 7.38 -27.93 5.69
N PRO A 214 6.44 -28.84 6.01
CA PRO A 214 6.72 -30.28 5.93
C PRO A 214 7.05 -30.75 4.51
N LEU A 215 6.53 -30.08 3.48
CA LEU A 215 6.81 -30.37 2.07
C LEU A 215 8.26 -30.06 1.67
N ALA A 216 9.00 -29.27 2.48
CA ALA A 216 10.42 -29.02 2.26
C ALA A 216 11.28 -30.30 2.28
N SER A 217 10.77 -31.36 2.91
CA SER A 217 11.42 -32.68 2.92
C SER A 217 11.27 -33.46 1.61
N ILE A 218 10.36 -33.03 0.73
CA ILE A 218 10.00 -33.72 -0.52
C ILE A 218 10.60 -32.99 -1.75
N PHE A 219 10.75 -31.66 -1.66
CA PHE A 219 11.30 -30.83 -2.73
C PHE A 219 12.73 -30.40 -2.43
N ASP A 220 13.52 -30.15 -3.49
CA ASP A 220 14.81 -29.49 -3.35
C ASP A 220 14.61 -28.09 -2.72
N HIS A 221 15.49 -27.71 -1.79
CA HIS A 221 15.31 -26.53 -0.94
C HIS A 221 15.26 -25.23 -1.75
N SER A 222 16.00 -25.15 -2.86
CA SER A 222 16.01 -23.98 -3.75
C SER A 222 14.65 -23.78 -4.44
N SER A 223 14.15 -24.81 -5.11
CA SER A 223 12.88 -24.77 -5.85
C SER A 223 11.68 -24.51 -4.94
N TYR A 224 11.78 -24.98 -3.69
CA TYR A 224 10.74 -24.80 -2.69
C TYR A 224 10.69 -23.36 -2.13
N ALA A 225 11.84 -22.70 -1.97
CA ALA A 225 11.92 -21.30 -1.57
C ALA A 225 11.38 -20.36 -2.66
N GLU A 226 11.76 -20.59 -3.91
CA GLU A 226 11.26 -19.85 -5.07
C GLU A 226 9.74 -19.99 -5.22
N PHE A 227 9.22 -21.22 -5.14
CA PHE A 227 7.77 -21.48 -5.21
C PHE A 227 6.98 -20.73 -4.13
N ARG A 228 7.48 -20.72 -2.90
CA ARG A 228 6.85 -19.99 -1.79
C ARG A 228 6.81 -18.49 -2.04
N VAL A 229 7.91 -17.90 -2.46
CA VAL A 229 8.00 -16.45 -2.69
C VAL A 229 7.08 -16.03 -3.83
N VAL A 230 7.07 -16.78 -4.93
CA VAL A 230 6.17 -16.53 -6.06
C VAL A 230 4.70 -16.66 -5.64
N LEU A 231 4.33 -17.76 -4.95
CA LEU A 231 2.95 -17.97 -4.52
C LEU A 231 2.48 -16.87 -3.57
N LEU A 232 3.33 -16.48 -2.63
CA LEU A 232 3.06 -15.45 -1.64
C LEU A 232 2.81 -14.10 -2.31
N PHE A 233 3.70 -13.70 -3.22
CA PHE A 233 3.66 -12.37 -3.83
C PHE A 233 2.67 -12.24 -4.98
N VAL A 234 2.47 -13.28 -5.79
CA VAL A 234 1.37 -13.30 -6.77
C VAL A 234 0.03 -13.17 -6.04
N THR A 235 -0.15 -13.91 -4.94
CA THR A 235 -1.38 -13.82 -4.13
C THR A 235 -1.53 -12.42 -3.53
N MET A 236 -0.45 -11.85 -2.97
CA MET A 236 -0.46 -10.50 -2.39
C MET A 236 -0.79 -9.41 -3.40
N THR A 237 -0.18 -9.49 -4.57
CA THR A 237 -0.36 -8.51 -5.64
C THR A 237 -1.77 -8.57 -6.20
N LEU A 238 -2.29 -9.77 -6.49
CA LEU A 238 -3.65 -9.95 -6.99
C LEU A 238 -4.71 -9.48 -5.98
N LEU A 239 -4.49 -9.72 -4.68
CA LEU A 239 -5.40 -9.26 -3.64
C LEU A 239 -5.36 -7.73 -3.48
N LEU A 240 -4.17 -7.13 -3.56
CA LEU A 240 -4.01 -5.68 -3.49
C LEU A 240 -4.61 -4.98 -4.71
N GLU A 241 -4.37 -5.48 -5.92
CA GLU A 241 -4.99 -5.00 -7.15
C GLU A 241 -6.51 -5.14 -7.08
N ARG A 242 -7.03 -6.27 -6.59
CA ARG A 242 -8.47 -6.45 -6.39
C ARG A 242 -9.03 -5.45 -5.38
N GLY A 243 -8.30 -5.18 -4.29
CA GLY A 243 -8.64 -4.15 -3.32
C GLY A 243 -8.69 -2.76 -3.97
N LEU A 244 -7.66 -2.41 -4.74
CA LEU A 244 -7.54 -1.12 -5.42
C LEU A 244 -8.65 -0.92 -6.47
N VAL A 245 -8.94 -1.95 -7.27
CA VAL A 245 -10.03 -1.95 -8.25
C VAL A 245 -11.39 -1.86 -7.56
N SER A 246 -11.58 -2.53 -6.41
CA SER A 246 -12.83 -2.44 -5.66
C SER A 246 -13.09 -1.02 -5.13
N VAL A 247 -12.03 -0.35 -4.67
CA VAL A 247 -12.06 1.05 -4.21
C VAL A 247 -12.35 1.99 -5.38
N GLN A 248 -11.68 1.80 -6.52
CA GLN A 248 -11.86 2.63 -7.71
C GLN A 248 -13.24 2.49 -8.36
N ARG A 249 -13.91 1.34 -8.20
CA ARG A 249 -15.25 1.07 -8.75
C ARG A 249 -16.40 1.54 -7.85
N GLY A 250 -16.10 2.18 -6.72
CA GLY A 250 -17.13 2.73 -5.82
C GLY A 250 -17.95 1.66 -5.11
N ASN A 251 -17.42 0.44 -4.93
CA ASN A 251 -18.02 -0.49 -3.97
C ASN A 251 -17.85 0.12 -2.58
N GLU A 252 -18.96 0.27 -1.87
CA GLU A 252 -19.08 1.14 -0.69
C GLU A 252 -17.87 1.08 0.27
N PRO A 253 -17.27 2.23 0.60
CA PRO A 253 -16.18 2.34 1.57
C PRO A 253 -16.56 1.92 3.02
N GLY A 254 -17.76 1.43 3.31
CA GLY A 254 -18.15 1.10 4.68
C GLY A 254 -17.56 -0.19 5.27
N ARG A 255 -17.37 -1.27 4.49
CA ARG A 255 -17.24 -2.61 5.09
C ARG A 255 -15.86 -3.00 5.64
N VAL A 256 -14.77 -2.42 5.17
CA VAL A 256 -13.41 -2.84 5.59
C VAL A 256 -12.93 -2.02 6.78
N VAL A 257 -13.20 -0.71 6.79
CA VAL A 257 -13.06 0.12 7.99
C VAL A 257 -13.99 -0.37 9.10
N TYR A 258 -15.20 -0.85 8.80
CA TYR A 258 -16.07 -1.50 9.80
C TYR A 258 -15.34 -2.59 10.59
N TRP A 259 -14.60 -3.49 9.93
CA TRP A 259 -13.86 -4.56 10.62
C TRP A 259 -12.67 -4.05 11.44
N VAL A 260 -11.93 -3.06 10.93
CA VAL A 260 -10.76 -2.51 11.64
C VAL A 260 -11.16 -1.61 12.79
N ALA A 261 -12.17 -0.76 12.59
CA ALA A 261 -12.75 0.10 13.62
C ALA A 261 -13.36 -0.74 14.74
N LEU A 262 -14.07 -1.84 14.42
CA LEU A 262 -14.62 -2.78 15.42
C LEU A 262 -13.51 -3.49 16.21
N PHE A 263 -12.38 -3.81 15.58
CA PHE A 263 -11.24 -4.47 16.25
C PHE A 263 -10.50 -3.52 17.21
N TRP A 264 -10.51 -2.20 16.95
CA TRP A 264 -9.79 -1.20 17.72
C TRP A 264 -10.65 -0.36 18.68
N SER A 265 -11.98 -0.30 18.49
CA SER A 265 -12.87 0.50 19.36
C SER A 265 -13.26 -0.19 20.67
N GLY A 266 -12.85 -1.44 20.89
CA GLY A 266 -13.21 -2.22 22.07
C GLY A 266 -14.71 -2.55 22.11
N PRO A 267 -15.14 -3.57 22.87
CA PRO A 267 -16.56 -3.82 23.06
C PRO A 267 -17.19 -2.59 23.74
N LYS A 268 -18.14 -1.93 23.06
CA LYS A 268 -18.95 -0.87 23.68
C LYS A 268 -19.61 -1.45 24.92
N ASN A 269 -19.27 -0.91 26.10
CA ASN A 269 -20.06 -1.16 27.30
C ASN A 269 -21.47 -0.62 27.01
N SER A 270 -22.46 -1.50 27.07
CA SER A 270 -23.86 -1.21 26.75
C SER A 270 -24.57 -0.30 27.76
N ASP A 271 -23.83 0.38 28.64
CA ASP A 271 -24.37 1.11 29.78
C ASP A 271 -24.64 2.60 29.51
N ASP A 272 -24.25 3.16 28.37
CA ASP A 272 -24.58 4.55 28.03
C ASP A 272 -26.00 4.70 27.42
N ARG A 273 -26.98 3.95 27.95
CA ARG A 273 -28.42 4.18 27.76
C ARG A 273 -29.11 4.52 29.06
N VAL A 274 -28.68 5.61 29.69
CA VAL A 274 -29.39 6.34 30.76
C VAL A 274 -28.83 7.77 30.64
N GLU A 275 -29.54 8.83 30.27
CA GLU A 275 -30.89 9.33 30.58
C GLU A 275 -31.36 10.28 29.46
#